data_AF-A0A699WFQ7-F1
#
_entry.id   AF-A0A699WFQ7-F1
#
_cell.length_a   1.000
_cell.length_b   1.000
_cell.length_c   1.000
_cell.angle_alpha   90.00
_cell.angle_beta   90.00
_cell.angle_gamma   90.00
#
_symmetry.space_group_name_H-M   'P 1'
#
loop_
_entity.id
_entity.type
_entity.pdbx_description
1 polymer ?
#
loop_
_entity_poly.entity_id
_entity_poly.type
_entity_poly.pdbx_seq_one_letter_code
_entity_poly.pdbx_strand_id
1 'polypeptide(L)'
;GSNRGNATRLSIISCTKTEKYVKKGFHIFLAHIRTKEVEDKSEEKRLEDIPIVRDFPEVFLEDLPGLPPIRPVGFQIDLVPGAAPVARAPYRLAPSEMKELVEQLKELSDKGFTRPSSSP
;
A
#
# COMPACT_ATOMS: atom_id res chain seq x y z
N GLY A 1 -42.93 -29.63 11.50
CA GLY A 1 -41.59 -29.37 10.97
C GLY A 1 -41.19 -30.46 10.01
N SER A 2 -40.72 -30.11 8.81
CA SER A 2 -39.64 -30.84 8.13
C SER A 2 -39.17 -30.00 6.94
N ASN A 3 -37.87 -29.77 6.93
CA ASN A 3 -37.12 -28.94 6.00
C ASN A 3 -36.52 -29.88 4.94
N ARG A 4 -36.71 -29.61 3.64
CA ARG A 4 -35.90 -30.25 2.60
C ARG A 4 -35.79 -29.35 1.36
N GLY A 5 -34.77 -28.49 1.39
CA GLY A 5 -34.27 -27.80 0.21
C GLY A 5 -33.78 -28.80 -0.83
N ASN A 6 -34.38 -28.75 -2.01
CA ASN A 6 -33.96 -29.46 -3.21
C ASN A 6 -33.04 -28.55 -4.03
N ALA A 7 -31.80 -28.35 -3.57
CA ALA A 7 -30.76 -27.79 -4.43
C ALA A 7 -30.55 -28.74 -5.61
N THR A 8 -30.98 -28.33 -6.81
CA THR A 8 -30.76 -29.08 -8.05
C THR A 8 -29.27 -29.26 -8.28
N ARG A 9 -28.77 -30.49 -8.08
CA ARG A 9 -27.40 -30.88 -8.44
C ARG A 9 -27.23 -30.71 -9.95
N LEU A 10 -26.35 -29.81 -10.36
CA LEU A 10 -25.96 -29.70 -11.77
C LEU A 10 -25.33 -31.02 -12.23
N SER A 11 -25.86 -31.58 -13.31
CA SER A 11 -25.33 -32.81 -13.92
C SER A 11 -24.25 -32.42 -14.93
N ILE A 12 -22.98 -32.62 -14.56
CA ILE A 12 -21.84 -32.40 -15.45
C ILE A 12 -21.73 -33.61 -16.38
N ILE A 13 -21.61 -33.37 -17.69
CA ILE A 13 -21.46 -34.43 -18.71
C ILE A 13 -20.11 -34.30 -19.43
N SER A 14 -19.60 -35.42 -19.94
CA SER A 14 -18.37 -35.46 -20.75
C SER A 14 -18.60 -34.92 -22.16
N CYS A 15 -17.53 -34.43 -22.79
CA CYS A 15 -17.54 -33.96 -24.18
C CYS A 15 -18.05 -35.04 -25.17
N THR A 16 -17.65 -36.30 -24.98
CA THR A 16 -18.12 -37.44 -25.79
C THR A 16 -19.62 -37.67 -25.69
N LYS A 17 -20.22 -37.38 -24.53
CA LYS A 17 -21.66 -37.51 -24.31
C LYS A 17 -22.40 -36.33 -24.95
N THR A 18 -21.84 -35.13 -24.87
CA THR A 18 -22.32 -33.96 -25.59
C THR A 18 -22.36 -34.21 -27.10
N GLU A 19 -21.29 -34.76 -27.69
CA GLU A 19 -21.24 -35.10 -29.13
C GLU A 19 -22.33 -36.10 -29.54
N LYS A 20 -22.59 -37.12 -28.72
CA LYS A 20 -23.71 -38.06 -28.95
C LYS A 20 -25.06 -37.36 -28.95
N TYR A 21 -25.27 -36.34 -28.12
CA TYR A 21 -26.51 -35.58 -28.10
C TYR A 21 -26.65 -34.69 -29.34
N VAL A 22 -25.55 -34.06 -29.81
CA VAL A 22 -25.56 -33.33 -31.09
C VAL A 22 -25.95 -34.26 -32.24
N LYS A 23 -25.34 -35.45 -32.35
CA LYS A 23 -25.62 -36.42 -33.42
C LYS A 23 -27.06 -36.94 -33.39
N LYS A 24 -27.71 -36.94 -32.23
CA LYS A 24 -29.12 -37.31 -32.06
C LYS A 24 -30.09 -36.15 -32.33
N GLY A 25 -29.60 -34.98 -32.73
CA GLY A 25 -30.41 -33.82 -33.09
C GLY A 25 -30.88 -32.98 -31.90
N PHE A 26 -30.29 -33.14 -30.70
CA PHE A 26 -30.63 -32.30 -29.56
C PHE A 26 -30.06 -30.89 -29.71
N HIS A 27 -30.84 -29.89 -29.29
CA HIS A 27 -30.40 -28.50 -29.24
C HIS A 27 -29.43 -28.27 -28.08
N ILE A 28 -28.29 -27.65 -28.36
CA ILE A 28 -27.25 -27.31 -27.38
C ILE A 28 -27.02 -25.82 -27.37
N PHE A 29 -26.94 -25.23 -26.18
CA PHE A 29 -26.66 -23.81 -25.97
C PHE A 29 -25.31 -23.65 -25.27
N LEU A 30 -24.47 -22.76 -25.78
CA LEU A 30 -23.21 -22.39 -25.15
C LEU A 30 -23.37 -21.02 -24.48
N ALA A 31 -23.31 -21.01 -23.15
CA ALA A 31 -23.25 -19.78 -22.38
C ALA A 31 -21.78 -19.43 -22.09
N HIS A 32 -21.33 -18.29 -22.60
CA HIS A 32 -20.03 -17.73 -22.23
C HIS A 32 -20.25 -16.67 -21.15
N ILE A 33 -19.85 -16.99 -19.93
CA ILE A 33 -19.89 -16.04 -18.82
C ILE A 33 -18.64 -15.18 -18.89
N ARG A 34 -18.80 -13.90 -19.21
CA ARG A 34 -17.77 -12.89 -18.97
C ARG A 34 -18.10 -12.25 -17.64
N THR A 35 -17.22 -12.39 -16.67
CA THR A 35 -17.17 -11.42 -15.58
C THR A 35 -16.80 -10.11 -16.25
N LYS A 36 -17.78 -9.23 -16.43
CA LYS A 36 -17.42 -7.82 -16.48
C LYS A 36 -16.77 -7.60 -15.13
N GLU A 37 -15.47 -7.33 -15.12
CA GLU A 37 -14.95 -6.41 -14.13
C GLU A 37 -15.87 -5.21 -14.28
N VAL A 38 -16.90 -5.18 -13.44
CA VAL A 38 -17.49 -3.93 -13.08
C VAL A 38 -16.29 -3.28 -12.41
N GLU A 39 -15.53 -2.51 -13.18
CA GLU A 39 -15.04 -1.24 -12.67
C GLU A 39 -16.30 -0.64 -12.06
N ASP A 40 -16.50 -0.94 -10.78
CA ASP A 40 -17.43 -0.20 -9.98
C ASP A 40 -16.95 1.21 -10.20
N LYS A 41 -17.72 1.99 -10.97
CA LYS A 41 -17.48 3.41 -11.15
C LYS A 41 -17.69 4.17 -9.83
N SER A 42 -17.63 3.49 -8.68
CA SER A 42 -17.00 4.12 -7.54
C SER A 42 -15.56 4.34 -7.96
N GLU A 43 -15.24 5.54 -8.43
CA GLU A 43 -13.86 6.00 -8.45
C GLU A 43 -13.20 5.47 -7.17
N GLU A 44 -12.14 4.67 -7.33
CA GLU A 44 -11.37 4.20 -6.18
C GLU A 44 -11.10 5.43 -5.33
N LYS A 45 -11.74 5.52 -4.16
CA LYS A 45 -11.73 6.74 -3.34
C LYS A 45 -10.28 7.18 -3.18
N ARG A 46 -9.93 8.28 -3.83
CA ARG A 46 -8.58 8.84 -3.79
C ARG A 46 -8.41 9.55 -2.45
N LEU A 47 -7.17 9.71 -1.99
CA LEU A 47 -6.94 10.51 -0.78
C LEU A 47 -7.42 11.95 -0.99
N GLU A 48 -7.28 12.44 -2.22
CA GLU A 48 -7.82 13.70 -2.71
C GLU A 48 -9.35 13.81 -2.65
N ASP A 49 -10.12 12.75 -2.38
CA ASP A 49 -11.58 12.84 -2.17
C ASP A 49 -11.94 13.19 -0.73
N ILE A 50 -11.00 13.05 0.20
CA ILE A 50 -11.21 13.33 1.62
C ILE A 50 -11.27 14.85 1.81
N PRO A 51 -12.39 15.42 2.34
CA PRO A 51 -12.56 16.87 2.46
C PRO A 51 -11.38 17.57 3.14
N ILE A 52 -10.85 16.99 4.21
CA ILE A 52 -9.71 17.56 4.95
C ILE A 52 -8.43 17.58 4.11
N VAL A 53 -8.18 16.58 3.27
CA VAL A 53 -6.99 16.55 2.39
C VAL A 53 -7.10 17.61 1.30
N ARG A 54 -8.30 17.78 0.75
CA ARG A 54 -8.61 18.81 -0.26
C ARG A 54 -8.50 20.23 0.27
N ASP A 55 -8.93 20.44 1.50
CA ASP A 55 -8.92 21.77 2.14
C ASP A 55 -7.50 22.19 2.54
N PHE A 56 -6.57 21.24 2.71
CA PHE A 56 -5.19 21.49 3.15
C PHE A 56 -4.14 20.81 2.25
N PRO A 57 -4.08 21.14 0.95
CA PRO A 57 -3.17 20.47 0.01
C PRO A 57 -1.69 20.69 0.36
N GLU A 58 -1.37 21.82 1.01
CA GLU A 58 -0.01 22.15 1.45
C GLU A 58 0.47 21.32 2.64
N VAL A 59 -0.45 20.71 3.41
CA VAL A 59 -0.14 19.87 4.57
C VAL A 59 0.04 18.40 4.17
N PHE A 60 -0.72 17.95 3.17
CA PHE A 60 -0.75 16.57 2.68
C PHE A 60 -0.02 16.43 1.33
N LEU A 61 1.17 17.02 1.23
CA LEU A 61 2.04 16.83 0.07
C LEU A 61 2.56 15.39 0.02
N GLU A 62 2.76 14.86 -1.19
CA GLU A 62 3.40 13.55 -1.40
C GLU A 62 4.84 13.53 -0.86
N ASP A 63 5.50 14.69 -0.90
CA ASP A 63 6.87 14.91 -0.46
C ASP A 63 6.96 15.98 0.63
N LEU A 64 7.86 15.78 1.59
CA LEU A 64 8.11 16.76 2.66
C LEU A 64 8.76 18.04 2.09
N PRO A 65 8.21 19.24 2.34
CA PRO A 65 8.70 20.50 1.77
C PRO A 65 10.03 21.01 2.38
N GLY A 66 10.71 20.19 3.18
CA GLY A 66 11.92 20.54 3.92
C GLY A 66 11.65 20.90 5.38
N LEU A 67 12.61 21.59 6.00
CA LEU A 67 12.48 22.02 7.38
C LEU A 67 11.32 23.01 7.56
N PRO A 68 10.55 22.92 8.66
CA PRO A 68 9.54 23.92 8.97
C PRO A 68 10.22 25.30 9.18
N PRO A 69 9.48 26.41 8.96
CA PRO A 69 9.97 27.74 9.25
C PRO A 69 10.52 27.86 10.68
N ILE A 70 11.56 28.66 10.84
CA ILE A 70 12.18 28.93 12.14
C ILE A 70 11.10 29.41 13.11
N ARG A 71 10.86 28.63 14.16
CA ARG A 71 9.92 29.01 15.23
C ARG A 71 10.65 29.89 16.25
N PRO A 72 9.97 30.86 16.88
CA PRO A 72 10.54 31.66 17.96
C PRO A 72 10.94 30.82 19.19
N VAL A 73 10.32 29.65 19.36
CA VAL A 73 10.62 28.71 20.43
C VAL A 73 11.52 27.60 19.87
N GLY A 74 12.74 27.53 20.39
CA GLY A 74 13.66 26.43 20.13
C GLY A 74 13.24 25.17 20.89
N PHE A 75 13.52 23.99 20.31
CA PHE A 75 13.39 22.73 21.02
C PHE A 75 14.68 22.48 21.80
N GLN A 76 14.57 22.42 23.12
CA GLN A 76 15.68 22.05 24.01
C GLN A 76 15.39 20.67 24.60
N ILE A 77 16.41 19.81 24.61
CA ILE A 77 16.35 18.51 25.27
C ILE A 77 17.04 18.66 26.62
N ASP A 78 16.27 18.70 27.69
CA ASP A 78 16.81 18.76 29.04
C ASP A 78 17.31 17.38 29.47
N LEU A 79 18.57 17.33 29.92
CA LEU A 79 19.18 16.10 30.43
C LEU A 79 18.90 15.97 31.92
N VAL A 80 18.61 14.74 32.37
CA VAL A 80 18.59 14.43 33.80
C VAL A 80 19.99 14.66 34.38
N PRO A 81 20.13 15.27 35.57
CA PRO A 81 21.43 15.48 36.20
C PRO A 81 22.26 14.19 36.27
N GLY A 82 23.50 14.24 35.77
CA GLY A 82 24.41 13.10 35.72
C GLY A 82 24.30 12.23 34.45
N ALA A 83 23.38 12.51 33.54
CA ALA A 83 23.35 11.86 32.23
C ALA A 83 24.57 12.27 31.39
N ALA A 84 25.23 11.27 30.79
CA ALA A 84 26.36 11.47 29.88
C ALA A 84 25.98 11.03 28.45
N PRO A 85 26.60 11.61 27.41
CA PRO A 85 26.44 11.15 26.03
C PRO A 85 26.79 9.67 25.89
N VAL A 86 26.07 8.97 25.03
CA VAL A 86 26.29 7.54 24.75
C VAL A 86 26.88 7.39 23.35
N ALA A 87 28.16 7.05 23.28
CA ALA A 87 28.83 6.69 22.03
C ALA A 87 28.72 5.18 21.80
N ARG A 88 28.15 4.78 20.65
CA ARG A 88 28.08 3.38 20.21
C ARG A 88 28.55 3.25 18.77
N ALA A 89 29.24 2.15 18.48
CA ALA A 89 29.63 1.83 17.12
C ALA A 89 28.37 1.56 16.26
N PRO A 90 28.36 1.98 14.98
CA PRO A 90 27.30 1.60 14.06
C PRO A 90 27.20 0.08 13.87
N TYR A 91 26.00 -0.41 13.60
CA TYR A 91 25.80 -1.82 13.26
C TYR A 91 26.43 -2.16 11.90
N ARG A 92 26.79 -3.44 11.73
CA ARG A 92 27.25 -3.95 10.44
C ARG A 92 26.04 -4.12 9.52
N LEU A 93 26.14 -3.57 8.32
CA LEU A 93 25.12 -3.65 7.28
C LEU A 93 25.68 -4.41 6.07
N ALA A 94 24.83 -5.12 5.35
CA ALA A 94 25.17 -5.69 4.06
C ALA A 94 25.38 -4.55 3.02
N PRO A 95 26.10 -4.80 1.91
CA PRO A 95 26.34 -3.76 0.89
C PRO A 95 25.06 -3.13 0.31
N SER A 96 23.97 -3.89 0.17
CA SER A 96 22.68 -3.38 -0.32
C SER A 96 22.02 -2.41 0.67
N GLU A 97 22.02 -2.76 1.95
CA GLU A 97 21.47 -1.93 3.03
C GLU A 97 22.28 -0.65 3.21
N MET A 98 23.61 -0.73 3.11
CA MET A 98 24.49 0.45 3.17
C MET A 98 24.21 1.40 2.00
N LYS A 99 23.97 0.89 0.80
CA LYS A 99 23.64 1.71 -0.38
C LYS A 99 22.34 2.48 -0.16
N GLU A 100 21.29 1.79 0.31
CA GLU A 100 19.99 2.39 0.61
C GLU A 100 20.11 3.46 1.71
N LEU A 101 20.84 3.17 2.78
CA LEU A 101 21.07 4.12 3.87
C LEU A 101 21.77 5.39 3.39
N VAL A 102 22.79 5.27 2.53
CA VAL A 102 23.50 6.43 1.97
C VAL A 102 22.57 7.27 1.08
N GLU A 103 21.70 6.63 0.31
CA GLU A 103 20.72 7.31 -0.54
C GLU A 103 19.72 8.12 0.29
N GLN A 104 19.16 7.52 1.35
CA GLN A 104 18.26 8.20 2.29
C GLN A 104 18.95 9.34 3.04
N LEU A 105 20.19 9.13 3.52
CA LEU A 105 20.94 10.18 4.22
C LEU A 105 21.24 11.36 3.29
N LYS A 106 21.53 11.09 2.01
CA LYS A 106 21.73 12.14 1.01
C LYS A 106 20.46 12.94 0.80
N GLU A 107 19.32 12.28 0.60
CA GLU A 107 18.02 12.93 0.44
C GLU A 107 17.68 13.83 1.64
N LEU A 108 17.88 13.33 2.86
CA LEU A 108 17.64 14.09 4.10
C LEU A 108 18.58 15.29 4.23
N SER A 109 19.83 15.15 3.81
CA SER A 109 20.81 16.25 3.80
C SER A 109 20.46 17.30 2.75
N ASP A 110 20.04 16.87 1.55
CA ASP A 110 19.64 17.77 0.46
C ASP A 110 18.35 18.55 0.83
N LYS A 111 17.43 17.91 1.56
CA LYS A 111 16.24 18.56 2.15
C LYS A 111 16.54 19.39 3.41
N GLY A 112 17.78 19.37 3.91
CA GLY A 112 18.24 20.16 5.06
C GLY A 112 17.82 19.63 6.43
N PHE A 113 17.24 18.44 6.53
CA PHE A 113 16.84 17.83 7.80
C PHE A 113 18.05 17.37 8.64
N THR A 114 19.15 17.04 7.98
CA THR A 114 20.39 16.60 8.63
C THR A 114 21.59 17.39 8.11
N ARG A 115 22.66 17.41 8.90
CA ARG A 115 23.94 18.03 8.57
C ARG A 115 25.06 17.24 9.25
N PRO A 116 26.27 17.17 8.65
CA PRO A 116 27.46 16.67 9.35
C PRO A 116 27.65 17.35 10.72
N SER A 117 27.97 16.56 11.74
CA SER A 117 28.16 17.03 13.11
C SER A 117 29.32 16.30 13.79
N SER A 118 29.75 16.82 14.94
CA SER A 118 30.73 16.18 15.83
C SER A 118 30.12 16.14 17.23
N SER A 119 29.58 14.97 17.59
CA SER A 119 29.03 14.72 18.93
C SER A 119 30.12 14.16 19.85
N PRO A 120 30.14 14.54 21.15
CA PRO A 120 30.99 13.91 22.15
C PRO A 120 30.62 12.45 22.43
#